data_AF-A0A520FGV2-F1
#
_entry.id   AF-A0A520FGV2-F1
#
_cell.length_a   1.000
_cell.length_b   1.000
_cell.length_c   1.000
_cell.angle_alpha   90.00
_cell.angle_beta   90.00
_cell.angle_gamma   90.00
#
_symmetry.space_group_name_H-M   'P 1'
#
loop_
_entity.id
_entity.type
_entity.pdbx_description
1 polymer ?
#
loop_
_entity_poly.entity_id
_entity_poly.type
_entity_poly.pdbx_seq_one_letter_code
_entity_poly.pdbx_strand_id
1 'polypeptide(L)'
;SPHYVAFDVAPGVLLALWTGYAEHSVPSTPRMSEIGLMVPGPSEAVDDIFTDWVAKGVAVVQKPHDAVFGRTFVIADPDGNLIRVSPID
;
A
#
# COMPACT_ATOMS: atom_id res chain seq x y z
N SER A 1 8.13 15.33 16.13
CA SER A 1 8.33 16.47 15.21
C SER A 1 7.11 16.57 14.31
N PRO A 2 6.60 17.76 13.94
CA PRO A 2 5.44 17.88 13.05
C PRO A 2 5.69 17.34 11.62
N HIS A 3 6.95 17.09 11.26
CA HIS A 3 7.37 16.62 9.93
C HIS A 3 7.57 15.10 9.83
N TYR A 4 7.34 14.36 10.92
CA TYR A 4 7.60 12.93 11.01
C TYR A 4 6.49 12.24 11.78
N VAL A 5 5.87 11.24 11.16
CA VAL A 5 4.86 10.38 11.78
C VAL A 5 5.31 8.93 11.58
N ALA A 6 5.28 8.13 12.65
CA ALA A 6 5.60 6.70 12.59
C ALA A 6 4.40 5.87 13.03
N PHE A 7 4.20 4.76 12.34
CA PHE A 7 3.20 3.74 12.61
C PHE A 7 3.92 2.45 13.01
N ASP A 8 3.53 1.87 14.15
CA ASP A 8 3.96 0.53 14.53
C ASP A 8 3.31 -0.50 13.59
N VAL A 9 4.13 -1.27 12.87
CA VAL A 9 3.64 -2.33 11.96
C VAL A 9 3.99 -3.74 12.43
N ALA A 10 5.01 -3.88 13.29
CA ALA A 10 5.37 -5.10 14.00
C ALA A 10 6.28 -4.75 15.20
N PRO A 11 6.53 -5.68 16.14
CA PRO A 11 7.46 -5.43 17.24
C PRO A 11 8.84 -4.98 16.75
N GLY A 12 9.21 -3.73 17.06
CA GLY A 12 10.48 -3.14 16.66
C GLY A 12 10.56 -2.66 15.21
N VAL A 13 9.44 -2.64 14.47
CA VAL A 13 9.38 -2.19 13.07
C VAL A 13 8.39 -1.04 12.92
N LEU A 14 8.86 0.04 12.30
CA LEU A 14 8.09 1.26 12.05
C LEU A 14 7.97 1.50 10.54
N LEU A 15 6.77 1.86 10.08
CA LEU A 15 6.58 2.58 8.82
C LEU A 15 6.47 4.06 9.15
N ALA A 16 7.35 4.89 8.57
CA ALA A 16 7.36 6.31 8.86
C ALA A 16 7.15 7.17 7.61
N LEU A 17 6.38 8.23 7.77
CA LEU A 17 6.18 9.29 6.80
C LEU A 17 6.99 10.51 7.22
N TRP A 18 7.78 11.05 6.31
CA TRP A 18 8.72 12.12 6.61
C TRP A 18 8.72 13.17 5.51
N THR A 19 8.40 14.42 5.86
CA THR A 19 8.32 15.53 4.89
C THR A 19 9.66 16.24 4.68
N GLY A 20 10.78 15.67 5.14
CA GLY A 20 12.10 16.31 5.07
C GLY A 20 12.62 16.54 3.64
N TYR A 21 12.05 15.83 2.66
CA TYR A 21 12.39 15.91 1.24
C TYR A 21 11.16 15.80 0.34
N ALA A 22 10.06 16.45 0.73
CA ALA A 22 8.78 16.36 0.03
C ALA A 22 8.85 16.81 -1.45
N GLU A 23 9.83 17.64 -1.82
CA GLU A 23 10.10 18.04 -3.20
C GLU A 23 10.47 16.86 -4.13
N HIS A 24 10.92 15.73 -3.57
CA HIS A 24 11.22 14.51 -4.32
C HIS A 24 10.00 13.57 -4.45
N SER A 25 8.90 13.85 -3.75
CA SER A 25 7.65 13.09 -3.81
C SER A 25 6.83 13.48 -5.05
N VAL A 26 7.39 13.29 -6.24
CA VAL A 26 6.68 13.53 -7.52
C VAL A 26 5.85 12.28 -7.86
N PRO A 27 4.50 12.36 -7.91
CA PRO A 27 3.66 11.16 -8.08
C PRO A 27 3.86 10.41 -9.40
N SER A 28 4.36 11.10 -10.44
CA SER A 28 4.62 10.49 -11.75
C SER A 28 5.96 9.76 -11.83
N THR A 29 6.82 9.86 -10.81
CA THR A 29 8.10 9.15 -10.79
C THR A 29 7.88 7.64 -10.65
N PRO A 30 8.42 6.81 -11.57
CA PRO A 30 8.33 5.36 -11.43
C PRO A 30 8.91 4.88 -10.10
N ARG A 31 8.16 4.03 -9.38
CA ARG A 31 8.59 3.43 -8.12
C ARG A 31 9.15 2.04 -8.36
N MET A 32 10.24 1.71 -7.66
CA MET A 32 10.94 0.42 -7.74
C MET A 32 10.70 -0.46 -6.51
N SER A 33 9.83 -0.01 -5.61
CA SER A 33 9.53 -0.68 -4.34
C SER A 33 8.05 -0.52 -4.02
N GLU A 34 7.52 -1.49 -3.29
CA GLU A 34 6.14 -1.54 -2.84
C GLU A 34 6.11 -1.73 -1.33
N ILE A 35 5.10 -1.18 -0.66
CA ILE A 35 4.74 -1.54 0.71
C ILE A 35 3.72 -2.68 0.63
N GLY A 36 4.12 -3.88 1.05
CA GLY A 36 3.24 -5.04 1.09
C GLY A 36 2.43 -5.08 2.38
N LEU A 37 1.10 -5.17 2.26
CA LEU A 37 0.17 -5.39 3.35
C LEU A 37 -0.48 -6.76 3.18
N MET A 38 -0.02 -7.73 3.96
CA MET A 38 -0.54 -9.09 3.94
C MET A 38 -1.76 -9.22 4.83
N VAL A 39 -2.82 -9.83 4.30
CA VAL A 39 -4.15 -9.89 4.93
C VAL A 39 -4.42 -11.33 5.36
N PRO A 40 -4.75 -11.58 6.65
CA PRO A 40 -5.17 -12.90 7.09
C PRO A 40 -6.56 -13.25 6.54
N GLY A 41 -6.82 -14.55 6.39
CA GLY A 41 -8.12 -15.06 6.01
C GLY A 41 -8.17 -15.54 4.56
N PRO A 42 -9.38 -15.75 4.01
CA PRO A 42 -9.53 -16.30 2.68
C PRO A 42 -9.21 -15.26 1.59
N SER A 43 -8.86 -15.70 0.39
CA SER A 43 -8.44 -14.83 -0.72
C SER A 43 -9.47 -13.75 -1.06
N GLU A 44 -10.76 -14.01 -0.85
CA GLU A 44 -11.86 -13.07 -1.06
C GLU A 44 -11.74 -11.80 -0.19
N ALA A 45 -11.07 -11.88 0.97
CA ALA A 45 -10.82 -10.72 1.82
C ALA A 45 -10.01 -9.63 1.09
N VAL A 46 -9.19 -10.00 0.10
CA VAL A 46 -8.45 -9.05 -0.74
C VAL A 46 -9.40 -8.27 -1.65
N ASP A 47 -10.43 -8.91 -2.20
CA ASP A 47 -11.44 -8.26 -3.05
C ASP A 47 -12.37 -7.34 -2.24
N ASP A 48 -12.69 -7.72 -1.00
CA ASP A 48 -13.46 -6.88 -0.07
C ASP A 48 -12.70 -5.59 0.28
N ILE A 49 -11.41 -5.71 0.65
CA ILE A 49 -10.54 -4.56 0.93
C ILE A 49 -10.43 -3.66 -0.31
N PHE A 50 -10.27 -4.25 -1.50
CA PHE A 50 -10.24 -3.48 -2.74
C PHE A 50 -11.51 -2.64 -2.92
N THR A 51 -12.68 -3.25 -2.73
CA THR A 51 -13.98 -2.57 -2.86
C THR A 51 -14.10 -1.41 -1.87
N ASP A 52 -13.76 -1.66 -0.61
CA ASP A 52 -13.76 -0.64 0.44
C ASP A 52 -12.82 0.53 0.15
N TRP A 53 -11.64 0.24 -0.42
CA TRP A 53 -10.63 1.26 -0.71
C TRP A 53 -10.99 2.09 -1.94
N VAL A 54 -11.55 1.46 -2.98
CA VAL A 54 -12.10 2.17 -4.14
C VAL A 54 -13.21 3.12 -3.71
N ALA A 55 -14.08 2.70 -2.79
CA ALA A 55 -15.12 3.57 -2.23
C ALA A 55 -14.55 4.79 -1.47
N LYS A 56 -13.32 4.70 -0.97
CA LYS A 56 -12.57 5.81 -0.35
C LYS A 56 -11.80 6.68 -1.35
N GLY A 57 -11.83 6.35 -2.64
CA GLY A 57 -11.21 7.14 -3.71
C GLY A 57 -9.70 6.95 -3.87
N VAL A 58 -9.15 5.81 -3.45
CA VAL A 58 -7.71 5.52 -3.68
C VAL A 58 -7.38 5.41 -5.17
N ALA A 59 -6.15 5.76 -5.54
CA ALA A 59 -5.67 5.62 -6.90
C ALA A 59 -5.33 4.14 -7.19
N VAL A 60 -6.12 3.47 -8.02
CA VAL A 60 -5.88 2.07 -8.41
C VAL A 60 -4.81 2.00 -9.49
N VAL A 61 -3.75 1.22 -9.24
CA VAL A 61 -2.66 0.97 -10.19
C VAL A 61 -2.85 -0.37 -10.89
N GLN A 62 -3.18 -1.42 -10.14
CA GLN A 62 -3.52 -2.74 -10.64
C GLN A 62 -4.80 -3.21 -9.95
N LYS A 63 -5.83 -3.55 -10.74
CA LYS A 63 -7.06 -4.17 -10.24
C LYS A 63 -6.77 -5.56 -9.67
N PRO A 64 -7.66 -6.12 -8.84
CA PRO A 64 -7.52 -7.48 -8.34
C PRO A 64 -7.28 -8.52 -9.45
N HIS A 65 -6.20 -9.28 -9.30
CA HIS A 65 -5.76 -10.34 -10.20
C HIS A 65 -4.99 -11.41 -9.42
N ASP A 66 -4.71 -12.54 -10.05
CA ASP A 66 -3.96 -13.62 -9.41
C ASP A 66 -2.48 -13.53 -9.85
N ALA A 67 -1.57 -13.68 -8.89
CA ALA A 67 -0.13 -13.65 -9.10
C ALA A 67 0.56 -14.70 -8.22
N VAL A 68 1.90 -14.65 -8.13
CA VAL A 68 2.70 -15.59 -7.32
C VAL A 68 2.36 -15.57 -5.82
N PHE A 69 1.73 -14.49 -5.34
CA PHE A 69 1.28 -14.31 -3.96
C PHE A 69 -0.17 -14.76 -3.73
N GLY A 70 -0.85 -15.30 -4.75
CA GLY A 70 -2.31 -15.47 -4.76
C GLY A 70 -3.05 -14.23 -5.25
N ARG A 71 -4.28 -14.02 -4.75
CA ARG A 71 -5.16 -12.90 -5.12
C ARG A 71 -4.58 -11.57 -4.66
N THR A 72 -4.34 -10.60 -5.53
CA THR A 72 -3.63 -9.35 -5.18
C THR A 72 -4.11 -8.14 -5.98
N PHE A 73 -3.94 -6.94 -5.42
CA PHE A 73 -4.11 -5.66 -6.13
C PHE A 73 -3.03 -4.65 -5.71
N VAL A 74 -2.88 -3.58 -6.48
CA VAL A 74 -1.94 -2.48 -6.18
C VAL A 74 -2.65 -1.13 -6.28
N ILE A 75 -2.44 -0.28 -5.28
CA ILE A 75 -2.84 1.13 -5.28
C ILE A 75 -1.62 2.04 -5.14
N ALA A 76 -1.83 3.33 -5.37
CA ALA A 76 -0.89 4.39 -5.06
C ALA A 76 -1.44 5.28 -3.94
N ASP A 77 -0.56 5.68 -3.02
CA ASP A 77 -0.83 6.76 -2.07
C ASP A 77 -0.78 8.15 -2.76
N PRO A 78 -1.07 9.26 -2.06
CA PRO A 78 -1.03 10.60 -2.66
C PRO A 78 0.33 11.03 -3.26
N ASP A 79 1.43 10.46 -2.78
CA ASP A 79 2.80 10.73 -3.26
C ASP A 79 3.23 9.76 -4.38
N GLY A 80 2.35 8.85 -4.78
CA GLY A 80 2.60 7.83 -5.81
C GLY A 80 3.38 6.62 -5.31
N ASN A 81 3.53 6.41 -3.99
CA ASN A 81 4.13 5.19 -3.44
C ASN A 81 3.18 4.02 -3.66
N LEU A 82 3.74 2.88 -4.06
CA LEU A 82 2.95 1.69 -4.35
C LEU A 82 2.67 0.89 -3.09
N ILE A 83 1.40 0.50 -2.90
CA ILE A 83 0.95 -0.36 -1.81
C ILE A 83 0.29 -1.58 -2.43
N ARG A 84 0.81 -2.78 -2.10
CA ARG A 84 0.27 -4.06 -2.52
C ARG A 84 -0.52 -4.70 -1.39
N VAL A 85 -1.67 -5.25 -1.71
CA VAL A 85 -2.43 -6.11 -0.81
C VAL A 85 -2.42 -7.54 -1.35
N SER A 86 -2.15 -8.52 -0.49
CA SER A 86 -2.13 -9.95 -0.78
C SER A 86 -2.51 -10.75 0.47
N PRO A 87 -2.82 -12.05 0.38
CA PRO A 87 -3.04 -12.90 1.54
C PRO A 87 -1.75 -13.07 2.36
N ILE A 88 -1.90 -13.48 3.62
CA ILE A 88 -0.85 -14.19 4.35
C ILE A 88 -0.83 -15.63 3.81
N ASP A 89 0.35 -16.16 3.52
CA ASP A 89 0.56 -17.55 3.10
C ASP A 89 -0.14 -18.58 4.01
#